data_AF-A0A3D5IYV5-F1
#
_entry.id   AF-A0A3D5IYV5-F1
#
_cell.length_a   1.000
_cell.length_b   1.000
_cell.length_c   1.000
_cell.angle_alpha   90.00
_cell.angle_beta   90.00
_cell.angle_gamma   90.00
#
_symmetry.space_group_name_H-M   'P 1'
#
loop_
_entity.id
_entity.type
_entity.pdbx_description
1 polymer ?
#
loop_
_entity_poly.entity_id
_entity_poly.type
_entity_poly.pdbx_seq_one_letter_code
_entity_poly.pdbx_strand_id
1 'polypeptide(L)'
;WRKECILDAGNWSGDTLTEDLDLSYRAQLKKWKFKYLEDVETPAELPVVISAARSQQFRWNKGAAENFRKNYRKLVKEPSVSFGTKFHGFFHLLNSSMFLIVLLLGILSVPVLYIKNNNPAFSWYFNVLAGFGISTIIFFCCYFVPYAKIHGKSLKSFFNFMGMFITFFAVAMGFSVHNSLAVLEGHFGKRSEFIRTPK
;
A
#
# COMPACT_ATOMS: atom_id res chain seq x y z
N TRP A 1 9.09 -3.61 20.76
CA TRP A 1 7.79 -3.85 21.42
C TRP A 1 7.96 -4.01 22.91
N ARG A 2 7.04 -3.48 23.73
CA ARG A 2 6.98 -3.84 25.15
C ARG A 2 6.42 -5.27 25.27
N LYS A 3 7.05 -6.14 26.07
CA LYS A 3 6.58 -7.52 26.29
C LYS A 3 5.12 -7.57 26.76
N GLU A 4 4.77 -6.69 27.69
CA GLU A 4 3.40 -6.55 28.21
C GLU A 4 2.38 -6.26 27.11
N CYS A 5 2.69 -5.35 26.17
CA CYS A 5 1.83 -5.03 25.04
C CYS A 5 1.59 -6.24 24.14
N ILE A 6 2.62 -7.04 23.86
CA ILE A 6 2.48 -8.27 23.07
C ILE A 6 1.54 -9.25 23.78
N LEU A 7 1.76 -9.49 25.07
CA LEU A 7 0.94 -10.42 25.84
C LEU A 7 -0.52 -9.94 25.95
N ASP A 8 -0.72 -8.67 26.26
CA ASP A 8 -2.06 -8.06 26.35
C ASP A 8 -2.78 -8.11 25.00
N ALA A 9 -2.10 -7.85 23.88
CA ALA A 9 -2.70 -7.93 22.54
C ALA A 9 -3.09 -9.37 22.12
N GLY A 10 -2.75 -10.40 22.90
CA GLY A 10 -3.02 -11.80 22.58
C GLY A 10 -1.86 -12.52 21.88
N ASN A 11 -0.62 -12.05 22.09
CA ASN A 11 0.62 -12.58 21.54
C ASN A 11 0.71 -12.52 20.00
N TRP A 12 1.78 -13.09 19.44
CA TRP A 12 1.95 -13.29 18.00
C TRP A 12 0.97 -14.35 17.47
N SER A 13 0.48 -14.15 16.25
CA SER A 13 -0.48 -15.04 15.59
C SER A 13 -0.08 -15.23 14.13
N GLY A 14 0.04 -16.48 13.69
CA GLY A 14 0.37 -16.86 12.31
C GLY A 14 -0.82 -16.91 11.36
N ASP A 15 -1.98 -16.36 11.74
CA ASP A 15 -3.21 -16.45 10.92
C ASP A 15 -3.16 -15.60 9.65
N THR A 16 -2.21 -14.66 9.57
CA THR A 16 -2.02 -13.77 8.43
C THR A 16 -0.55 -13.76 8.06
N LEU A 17 -0.22 -13.62 6.78
CA LEU A 17 1.16 -13.56 6.30
C LEU A 17 1.96 -12.32 6.75
N THR A 18 1.27 -11.34 7.34
CA THR A 18 1.86 -10.15 7.98
C THR A 18 1.34 -10.05 9.42
N GLU A 19 1.89 -10.90 10.29
CA GLU A 19 1.53 -11.02 11.71
C GLU A 19 1.80 -9.75 12.52
N ASP A 20 2.75 -8.94 12.06
CA ASP A 20 3.13 -7.64 12.63
C ASP A 20 2.01 -6.60 12.48
N LEU A 21 1.37 -6.55 11.31
CA LEU A 21 0.21 -5.70 11.05
C LEU A 21 -0.99 -6.13 11.91
N ASP A 22 -1.22 -7.44 12.04
CA ASP A 22 -2.29 -7.97 12.90
C ASP A 22 -2.08 -7.58 14.36
N LEU A 23 -0.86 -7.79 14.87
CA LEU A 23 -0.49 -7.40 16.22
C LEU A 23 -0.66 -5.89 16.45
N SER A 24 -0.29 -5.08 15.45
CA SER A 24 -0.42 -3.62 15.50
C SER A 24 -1.87 -3.18 15.69
N TYR A 25 -2.81 -3.74 14.91
CA TYR A 25 -4.23 -3.42 15.05
C TYR A 25 -4.81 -3.92 16.38
N ARG A 26 -4.47 -5.14 16.81
CA ARG A 26 -4.93 -5.67 18.10
C ARG A 26 -4.45 -4.82 19.27
N ALA A 27 -3.19 -4.40 19.27
CA ALA A 27 -2.64 -3.52 20.30
C ALA A 27 -3.32 -2.13 20.30
N GLN A 28 -3.54 -1.52 19.13
CA GLN A 28 -4.20 -0.21 19.06
C GLN A 28 -5.67 -0.26 19.51
N LEU A 29 -6.40 -1.35 19.22
CA LEU A 29 -7.76 -1.56 19.73
C LEU A 29 -7.79 -1.71 21.26
N LYS A 30 -6.67 -2.14 21.86
CA LYS A 30 -6.43 -2.12 23.30
C LYS A 30 -5.84 -0.80 23.82
N LYS A 31 -5.90 0.27 23.02
CA LYS A 31 -5.45 1.62 23.36
C LYS A 31 -3.94 1.76 23.57
N TRP A 32 -3.14 0.78 23.18
CA TRP A 32 -1.69 0.95 23.10
C TRP A 32 -1.36 2.01 22.04
N LYS A 33 -0.40 2.87 22.36
CA LYS A 33 0.04 3.95 21.48
C LYS A 33 1.40 3.62 20.88
N PHE A 34 1.51 3.78 19.56
CA PHE A 34 2.79 3.72 18.87
C PHE A 34 3.38 5.13 18.77
N LYS A 35 4.70 5.20 18.96
CA LYS A 35 5.48 6.43 18.76
C LYS A 35 6.42 6.18 17.61
N TYR A 36 6.28 6.96 16.54
CA TYR A 36 7.24 6.99 15.45
C TYR A 36 8.41 7.89 15.86
N LEU A 37 9.64 7.41 15.69
CA LEU A 37 10.86 8.13 16.04
C LEU A 37 11.63 8.39 14.75
N GLU A 38 11.48 9.60 14.20
CA GLU A 38 12.06 9.98 12.89
C GLU A 38 13.59 9.91 12.88
N ASP A 39 14.23 10.21 14.01
CA ASP A 39 15.69 10.26 14.13
C ASP A 39 16.33 8.92 14.51
N VAL A 40 15.54 7.84 14.63
CA VAL A 40 16.04 6.50 14.94
C VAL A 40 16.06 5.65 13.68
N GLU A 41 17.26 5.39 13.18
CA GLU A 41 17.46 4.58 11.99
C GLU A 41 17.65 3.09 12.32
N THR A 42 17.21 2.21 11.42
CA THR A 42 17.45 0.77 11.50
C THR A 42 17.86 0.27 10.12
N PRO A 43 19.10 -0.22 9.94
CA PRO A 43 19.53 -0.77 8.67
C PRO A 43 18.63 -1.92 8.21
N ALA A 44 18.26 -1.93 6.93
CA ALA A 44 17.42 -2.96 6.34
C ALA A 44 18.12 -3.60 5.13
N GLU A 45 18.01 -4.92 5.03
CA GLU A 45 18.47 -5.68 3.87
C GLU A 45 17.36 -5.69 2.81
N LEU A 46 17.66 -5.18 1.61
CA LEU A 46 16.73 -5.18 0.49
C LEU A 46 16.95 -6.41 -0.40
N PRO A 47 15.91 -6.93 -1.06
CA PRO A 47 16.06 -8.02 -2.01
C PRO A 47 17.03 -7.65 -3.14
N VAL A 48 18.07 -8.46 -3.35
CA VAL A 48 19.09 -8.22 -4.39
C VAL A 48 18.64 -8.61 -5.80
N VAL A 49 17.57 -9.39 -5.91
CA VAL A 49 16.99 -9.84 -7.19
C VAL A 49 15.49 -9.55 -7.28
N ILE A 50 15.02 -9.24 -8.50
CA ILE A 50 13.62 -8.91 -8.80
C ILE A 50 12.68 -10.05 -8.39
N SER A 51 13.09 -11.31 -8.53
CA SER A 51 12.29 -12.47 -8.13
C SER A 51 12.04 -12.51 -6.62
N ALA A 52 13.02 -12.15 -5.80
CA ALA A 52 12.88 -12.05 -4.35
C ALA A 52 12.00 -10.87 -3.96
N ALA A 53 12.17 -9.71 -4.62
CA ALA A 53 11.28 -8.55 -4.44
C ALA A 53 9.83 -8.90 -4.79
N ARG A 54 9.60 -9.62 -5.90
CA ARG A 54 8.28 -10.08 -6.33
C ARG A 54 7.63 -10.98 -5.28
N SER A 55 8.35 -11.99 -4.78
CA SER A 55 7.84 -12.90 -3.73
C SER A 55 7.55 -12.17 -2.41
N GLN A 56 8.39 -11.19 -2.04
CA GLN A 56 8.16 -10.35 -0.86
C GLN A 56 6.90 -9.50 -1.02
N GLN A 57 6.75 -8.81 -2.15
CA GLN A 57 5.59 -7.99 -2.45
C GLN A 57 4.30 -8.81 -2.47
N PHE A 58 4.31 -10.03 -3.04
CA PHE A 58 3.15 -10.91 -2.99
C PHE A 58 2.71 -11.20 -1.55
N ARG A 59 3.66 -11.60 -0.70
CA ARG A 59 3.41 -11.94 0.70
C ARG A 59 2.86 -10.75 1.48
N TRP A 60 3.45 -9.56 1.31
CA TRP A 60 2.98 -8.34 1.96
C TRP A 60 1.58 -7.93 1.50
N ASN A 61 1.31 -7.96 0.20
CA ASN A 61 0.01 -7.54 -0.33
C ASN A 61 -1.11 -8.51 0.07
N LYS A 62 -0.83 -9.81 0.04
CA LYS A 62 -1.76 -10.84 0.51
C LYS A 62 -2.00 -10.73 2.03
N GLY A 63 -0.93 -10.63 2.82
CA GLY A 63 -1.04 -10.50 4.28
C GLY A 63 -1.81 -9.24 4.71
N ALA A 64 -1.64 -8.12 4.00
CA ALA A 64 -2.43 -6.92 4.22
C ALA A 64 -3.93 -7.14 3.93
N ALA A 65 -4.28 -7.84 2.84
CA ALA A 65 -5.68 -8.15 2.52
C ALA A 65 -6.30 -9.15 3.53
N GLU A 66 -5.53 -10.14 4.00
CA GLU A 66 -5.94 -11.02 5.11
C GLU A 66 -6.20 -10.22 6.40
N ASN A 67 -5.34 -9.23 6.68
CA ASN A 67 -5.49 -8.32 7.81
C ASN A 67 -6.72 -7.43 7.68
N PHE A 68 -7.04 -6.92 6.49
CA PHE A 68 -8.29 -6.20 6.24
C PHE A 68 -9.49 -7.06 6.64
N ARG A 69 -9.57 -8.31 6.14
CA ARG A 69 -10.65 -9.25 6.50
C ARG A 69 -10.73 -9.49 8.01
N LYS A 70 -9.60 -9.69 8.66
CA LYS A 70 -9.51 -10.05 10.09
C LYS A 70 -9.87 -8.88 11.01
N ASN A 71 -9.39 -7.67 10.70
CA ASN A 71 -9.36 -6.56 11.64
C ASN A 71 -10.34 -5.41 11.31
N TYR A 72 -10.75 -5.23 10.05
CA TYR A 72 -11.59 -4.08 9.68
C TYR A 72 -12.93 -4.03 10.44
N ARG A 73 -13.64 -5.16 10.55
CA ARG A 73 -14.91 -5.23 11.28
C ARG A 73 -14.75 -4.88 12.76
N LYS A 74 -13.62 -5.28 13.38
CA LYS A 74 -13.31 -4.96 14.78
C LYS A 74 -13.06 -3.47 14.94
N LEU A 75 -12.28 -2.88 14.04
CA LEU A 75 -12.00 -1.44 14.02
C LEU A 75 -13.27 -0.59 13.92
N VAL A 76 -14.16 -0.90 12.99
CA VAL A 76 -15.39 -0.10 12.79
C VAL A 76 -16.35 -0.21 13.97
N LYS A 77 -16.45 -1.40 14.57
CA LYS A 77 -17.33 -1.66 15.71
C LYS A 77 -16.82 -1.12 17.04
N GLU A 78 -15.52 -0.82 17.16
CA GLU A 78 -14.94 -0.34 18.40
C GLU A 78 -15.44 1.08 18.74
N PRO A 79 -16.22 1.27 19.84
CA PRO A 79 -16.79 2.57 20.18
C PRO A 79 -15.74 3.59 20.63
N SER A 80 -14.63 3.12 21.21
CA SER A 80 -13.59 4.01 21.73
C SER A 80 -12.69 4.64 20.66
N VAL A 81 -12.80 4.18 19.40
CA VAL A 81 -12.01 4.69 18.27
C VAL A 81 -12.78 5.79 17.53
N SER A 82 -12.12 6.93 17.31
CA SER A 82 -12.71 8.07 16.60
C SER A 82 -13.07 7.73 15.14
N PHE A 83 -14.04 8.44 14.57
CA PHE A 83 -14.39 8.28 13.16
C PHE A 83 -13.19 8.51 12.22
N GLY A 84 -12.38 9.55 12.48
CA GLY A 84 -11.18 9.84 11.68
C GLY A 84 -10.18 8.68 11.70
N THR A 85 -9.94 8.09 12.86
CA THR A 85 -9.06 6.90 12.98
C THR A 85 -9.64 5.70 12.24
N LYS A 86 -10.96 5.48 12.27
CA LYS A 86 -11.63 4.42 11.49
C LYS A 86 -11.46 4.65 9.99
N PHE A 87 -11.62 5.88 9.54
CA PHE A 87 -11.43 6.26 8.14
C PHE A 87 -9.99 6.01 7.67
N HIS A 88 -8.99 6.50 8.42
CA HIS A 88 -7.58 6.25 8.08
C HIS A 88 -7.24 4.76 8.14
N GLY A 89 -7.73 4.03 9.15
CA GLY A 89 -7.50 2.58 9.26
C GLY A 89 -8.14 1.77 8.13
N PHE A 90 -9.29 2.20 7.61
CA PHE A 90 -9.91 1.60 6.43
C PHE A 90 -8.99 1.68 5.20
N PHE A 91 -8.53 2.88 4.86
CA PHE A 91 -7.62 3.07 3.72
C PHE A 91 -6.27 2.41 3.95
N HIS A 92 -5.74 2.44 5.18
CA HIS A 92 -4.51 1.75 5.53
C HIS A 92 -4.60 0.24 5.32
N LEU A 93 -5.66 -0.41 5.83
CA LEU A 93 -5.87 -1.85 5.64
C LEU A 93 -6.14 -2.21 4.16
N LEU A 94 -6.72 -1.30 3.36
CA LEU A 94 -6.92 -1.50 1.93
C LEU A 94 -5.74 -1.08 1.05
N ASN A 95 -4.64 -0.59 1.62
CA ASN A 95 -3.53 -0.03 0.84
C ASN A 95 -2.96 -1.01 -0.20
N SER A 96 -2.87 -2.31 0.12
CA SER A 96 -2.43 -3.32 -0.85
C SER A 96 -3.34 -3.46 -2.07
N SER A 97 -4.62 -3.13 -1.93
CA SER A 97 -5.60 -3.19 -3.02
C SER A 97 -5.33 -2.14 -4.10
N MET A 98 -4.44 -1.17 -3.87
CA MET A 98 -4.02 -0.23 -4.90
C MET A 98 -3.46 -0.92 -6.15
N PHE A 99 -2.76 -2.05 -6.03
CA PHE A 99 -2.28 -2.79 -7.21
C PHE A 99 -3.43 -3.31 -8.09
N LEU A 100 -4.51 -3.80 -7.46
CA LEU A 100 -5.72 -4.24 -8.16
C LEU A 100 -6.42 -3.05 -8.83
N ILE A 101 -6.52 -1.91 -8.15
CA ILE A 101 -7.12 -0.71 -8.72
C ILE A 101 -6.29 -0.19 -9.91
N VAL A 102 -4.96 -0.14 -9.80
CA VAL A 102 -4.06 0.26 -10.89
C VAL A 102 -4.21 -0.67 -12.09
N LEU A 103 -4.25 -1.99 -11.87
CA LEU A 103 -4.46 -2.95 -12.95
C LEU A 103 -5.82 -2.74 -13.64
N LEU A 104 -6.89 -2.59 -12.86
CA LEU A 104 -8.23 -2.35 -13.40
C LEU A 104 -8.29 -1.03 -14.18
N LEU A 105 -7.70 0.05 -13.66
CA LEU A 105 -7.63 1.33 -14.36
C LEU A 105 -6.82 1.21 -15.66
N GLY A 106 -5.71 0.47 -15.66
CA GLY A 106 -4.91 0.21 -16.85
C GLY A 106 -5.72 -0.50 -17.93
N ILE A 107 -6.41 -1.59 -17.58
CA ILE A 107 -7.25 -2.36 -18.52
C ILE A 107 -8.46 -1.54 -18.99
N LEU A 108 -9.15 -0.87 -18.07
CA LEU A 108 -10.36 -0.09 -18.36
C LEU A 108 -10.05 1.23 -19.09
N SER A 109 -8.80 1.71 -19.08
CA SER A 109 -8.43 2.94 -19.78
C SER A 109 -8.72 2.87 -21.28
N VAL A 110 -8.50 1.72 -21.92
CA VAL A 110 -8.74 1.51 -23.37
C VAL A 110 -10.22 1.65 -23.74
N PRO A 111 -11.17 0.89 -23.13
CA PRO A 111 -12.59 1.07 -23.45
C PRO A 111 -13.11 2.45 -23.04
N VAL A 112 -12.60 3.04 -21.96
CA VAL A 112 -12.97 4.40 -21.54
C VAL A 112 -12.57 5.44 -22.58
N LEU A 113 -11.36 5.35 -23.15
CA LEU A 113 -10.90 6.22 -24.23
C LEU A 113 -11.72 6.01 -25.52
N TYR A 114 -12.05 4.76 -25.84
CA TYR A 114 -12.92 4.46 -26.98
C TYR A 114 -14.32 5.07 -26.83
N ILE A 115 -14.94 4.96 -25.65
CA ILE A 115 -16.24 5.58 -25.35
C ILE A 115 -16.14 7.10 -25.47
N LYS A 116 -15.09 7.72 -24.90
CA LYS A 116 -14.84 9.16 -24.99
C LYS A 116 -14.79 9.64 -26.44
N ASN A 117 -14.06 8.93 -27.30
CA ASN A 117 -13.89 9.31 -28.70
C ASN A 117 -15.20 9.23 -29.50
N ASN A 118 -16.02 8.20 -29.24
CA ASN A 118 -17.25 7.96 -30.00
C ASN A 118 -18.49 8.67 -29.43
N ASN A 119 -18.43 9.24 -28.22
CA ASN A 119 -19.56 9.88 -27.56
C ASN A 119 -19.21 11.30 -27.07
N PRO A 120 -19.15 12.31 -27.96
CA PRO A 120 -18.80 13.69 -27.61
C PRO A 120 -19.70 14.32 -26.53
N ALA A 121 -20.94 13.84 -26.39
CA ALA A 121 -21.88 14.27 -25.36
C ALA A 121 -21.35 14.09 -23.92
N PHE A 122 -20.44 13.15 -23.70
CA PHE A 122 -19.82 12.90 -22.38
C PHE A 122 -18.53 13.70 -22.14
N SER A 123 -18.13 14.59 -23.05
CA SER A 123 -16.88 15.37 -22.95
C SER A 123 -16.72 16.09 -21.61
N TRP A 124 -17.79 16.69 -21.07
CA TRP A 124 -17.77 17.36 -19.78
C TRP A 124 -17.38 16.43 -18.62
N TYR A 125 -17.90 15.20 -18.62
CA TYR A 125 -17.60 14.18 -17.60
C TYR A 125 -16.12 13.78 -17.66
N PHE A 126 -15.59 13.58 -18.87
CA PHE A 126 -14.16 13.28 -19.06
C PHE A 126 -13.24 14.43 -18.68
N ASN A 127 -13.68 15.69 -18.83
CA ASN A 127 -12.91 16.86 -18.40
C ASN A 127 -12.85 16.95 -16.86
N VAL A 128 -13.96 16.65 -16.16
CA VAL A 128 -13.96 16.52 -14.71
C VAL A 128 -13.01 15.40 -14.27
N LEU A 129 -13.06 14.23 -14.93
CA LEU A 129 -12.15 13.14 -14.64
C LEU A 129 -10.68 13.49 -14.89
N ALA A 130 -10.38 14.25 -15.94
CA ALA A 130 -9.02 14.73 -16.22
C ALA A 130 -8.47 15.62 -15.11
N GLY A 131 -9.33 16.32 -14.36
CA GLY A 131 -8.95 17.07 -13.16
C GLY A 131 -8.28 16.22 -12.08
N PHE A 132 -8.61 14.92 -11.98
CA PHE A 132 -7.91 14.02 -11.06
C PHE A 132 -6.43 13.80 -11.44
N GLY A 133 -5.99 14.19 -12.65
CA GLY A 133 -4.57 14.19 -13.02
C GLY A 133 -3.69 15.04 -12.08
N ILE A 134 -4.27 16.00 -11.36
CA ILE A 134 -3.59 16.78 -10.31
C ILE A 134 -3.04 15.86 -9.20
N SER A 135 -3.66 14.71 -8.93
CA SER A 135 -3.17 13.76 -7.92
C SER A 135 -1.77 13.23 -8.25
N THR A 136 -1.43 13.10 -9.53
CA THR A 136 -0.08 12.68 -9.96
C THR A 136 0.97 13.73 -9.61
N ILE A 137 0.62 15.02 -9.71
CA ILE A 137 1.49 16.12 -9.30
C ILE A 137 1.69 16.11 -7.78
N ILE A 138 0.60 15.93 -7.02
CA ILE A 138 0.67 15.81 -5.56
C ILE A 138 1.58 14.63 -5.17
N PHE A 139 1.38 13.47 -5.79
CA PHE A 139 2.18 12.27 -5.54
C PHE A 139 3.67 12.49 -5.88
N PHE A 140 3.97 13.14 -7.02
CA PHE A 140 5.33 13.52 -7.37
C PHE A 140 5.97 14.39 -6.28
N CYS A 141 5.28 15.44 -5.83
CA CYS A 141 5.77 16.33 -4.77
C CYS A 141 6.00 15.60 -3.44
N CYS A 142 5.08 14.72 -3.04
CA CYS A 142 5.19 13.93 -1.82
C CYS A 142 6.44 13.04 -1.79
N TYR A 143 6.88 12.51 -2.93
CA TYR A 143 8.11 11.71 -3.02
C TYR A 143 9.36 12.57 -3.25
N PHE A 144 9.22 13.68 -3.98
CA PHE A 144 10.35 14.57 -4.26
C PHE A 144 10.85 15.28 -3.01
N VAL A 145 9.95 15.73 -2.12
CA VAL A 145 10.35 16.50 -0.92
C VAL A 145 11.27 15.68 0.00
N PRO A 146 10.95 14.44 0.41
CA PRO A 146 11.88 13.59 1.17
C PRO A 146 13.16 13.27 0.40
N TYR A 147 13.05 12.95 -0.90
CA TYR A 147 14.22 12.66 -1.73
C TYR A 147 15.21 13.83 -1.73
N ALA A 148 14.71 15.05 -1.93
CA ALA A 148 15.49 16.28 -1.96
C ALA A 148 16.04 16.66 -0.58
N LYS A 149 15.39 16.27 0.53
CA LYS A 149 15.92 16.43 1.89
C LYS A 149 17.17 15.57 2.11
N ILE A 150 17.21 14.37 1.52
CA ILE A 150 18.31 13.41 1.67
C ILE A 150 19.44 13.68 0.66
N HIS A 151 19.12 13.95 -0.60
CA HIS A 151 20.08 14.05 -1.72
C HIS A 151 20.39 15.49 -2.16
N GLY A 152 19.75 16.49 -1.55
CA GLY A 152 19.84 17.90 -1.93
C GLY A 152 18.96 18.29 -3.12
N LYS A 153 18.90 19.60 -3.40
CA LYS A 153 18.00 20.22 -4.40
C LYS A 153 18.68 20.60 -5.73
N SER A 154 19.81 19.99 -6.07
CA SER A 154 20.51 20.30 -7.32
C SER A 154 19.72 19.83 -8.56
N LEU A 155 19.98 20.43 -9.73
CA LEU A 155 19.40 19.97 -11.00
C LEU A 155 19.72 18.49 -11.28
N LYS A 156 20.94 18.05 -10.93
CA LYS A 156 21.34 16.63 -11.02
C LYS A 156 20.47 15.74 -10.14
N SER A 157 20.21 16.14 -8.89
CA SER A 157 19.33 15.43 -7.96
C SER A 157 17.90 15.33 -8.53
N PHE A 158 17.38 16.41 -9.13
CA PHE A 158 16.07 16.40 -9.77
C PHE A 158 15.96 15.39 -10.93
N PHE A 159 16.93 15.35 -11.85
CA PHE A 159 16.91 14.38 -12.95
C PHE A 159 17.11 12.93 -12.46
N ASN A 160 17.93 12.72 -11.43
CA ASN A 160 18.06 11.41 -10.79
C ASN A 160 16.73 10.95 -10.19
N PHE A 161 16.03 11.85 -9.48
CA PHE A 161 14.70 11.58 -8.97
C PHE A 161 13.71 11.26 -10.08
N MET A 162 13.72 12.02 -11.18
CA MET A 162 12.84 11.79 -12.32
C MET A 162 13.01 10.39 -12.90
N GLY A 163 14.26 9.95 -13.12
CA GLY A 163 14.56 8.60 -13.58
C GLY A 163 14.08 7.53 -12.59
N MET A 164 14.31 7.73 -11.29
CA MET A 164 13.85 6.82 -10.24
C MET A 164 12.32 6.75 -10.16
N PHE A 165 11.64 7.89 -10.28
CA PHE A 165 10.19 8.02 -10.22
C PHE A 165 9.53 7.28 -11.39
N ILE A 166 10.02 7.49 -12.61
CA ILE A 166 9.54 6.75 -13.80
C ILE A 166 9.81 5.24 -13.64
N THR A 167 11.00 4.86 -13.19
CA THR A 167 11.36 3.46 -12.95
C THR A 167 10.45 2.81 -11.91
N PHE A 168 10.13 3.51 -10.83
CA PHE A 168 9.21 3.05 -9.80
C PHE A 168 7.84 2.73 -10.39
N PHE A 169 7.27 3.62 -11.22
CA PHE A 169 5.97 3.36 -11.86
C PHE A 169 6.02 2.16 -12.82
N ALA A 170 7.09 2.03 -13.61
CA ALA A 170 7.26 0.90 -14.52
C ALA A 170 7.29 -0.43 -13.75
N VAL A 171 8.06 -0.51 -12.65
CA VAL A 171 8.13 -1.71 -11.79
C VAL A 171 6.80 -1.96 -11.08
N ALA A 172 6.16 -0.93 -10.53
CA ALA A 172 4.87 -1.06 -9.85
C ALA A 172 3.77 -1.56 -10.80
N MET A 173 3.72 -1.05 -12.03
CA MET A 173 2.80 -1.56 -13.06
C MET A 173 3.16 -2.99 -13.47
N GLY A 174 4.44 -3.32 -13.65
CA GLY A 174 4.88 -4.68 -13.96
C GLY A 174 4.49 -5.70 -12.88
N PHE A 175 4.48 -5.29 -11.61
CA PHE A 175 4.06 -6.13 -10.50
C PHE A 175 2.53 -6.15 -10.27
N SER A 176 1.78 -5.25 -10.90
CA SER A 176 0.34 -5.07 -10.63
C SER A 176 -0.46 -6.36 -10.82
N VAL A 177 -0.24 -7.12 -11.90
CA VAL A 177 -0.93 -8.41 -12.13
C VAL A 177 -0.66 -9.40 -11.01
N HIS A 178 0.62 -9.59 -10.67
CA HIS A 178 1.04 -10.54 -9.66
C HIS A 178 0.53 -10.17 -8.26
N ASN A 179 0.63 -8.90 -7.88
CA ASN A 179 0.16 -8.41 -6.59
C ASN A 179 -1.38 -8.35 -6.52
N SER A 180 -2.07 -8.11 -7.64
CA SER A 180 -3.53 -8.18 -7.71
C SER A 180 -4.04 -9.58 -7.38
N LEU A 181 -3.36 -10.61 -7.90
CA LEU A 181 -3.65 -12.00 -7.53
C LEU A 181 -3.47 -12.21 -6.02
N ALA A 182 -2.35 -11.73 -5.46
CA ALA A 182 -2.07 -11.82 -4.02
C ALA A 182 -3.19 -11.17 -3.17
N VAL A 183 -3.62 -9.98 -3.55
CA VAL A 183 -4.70 -9.21 -2.91
C VAL A 183 -6.02 -9.97 -2.99
N LEU A 184 -6.39 -10.49 -4.17
CA LEU A 184 -7.61 -11.26 -4.36
C LEU A 184 -7.59 -12.54 -3.54
N GLU A 185 -6.47 -13.27 -3.51
CA GLU A 185 -6.31 -14.45 -2.66
C GLU A 185 -6.49 -14.12 -1.18
N GLY A 186 -5.90 -13.02 -0.71
CA GLY A 186 -6.07 -12.54 0.66
C GLY A 186 -7.52 -12.17 0.96
N HIS A 187 -8.18 -11.41 0.08
CA HIS A 187 -9.59 -11.03 0.20
C HIS A 187 -10.56 -12.20 0.07
N PHE A 188 -10.19 -13.29 -0.61
CA PHE A 188 -10.97 -14.53 -0.66
C PHE A 188 -10.58 -15.53 0.43
N GLY A 189 -9.50 -15.28 1.18
CA GLY A 189 -9.11 -16.06 2.35
C GLY A 189 -8.44 -17.38 1.98
N LYS A 190 -7.83 -17.45 0.79
CA LYS A 190 -7.06 -18.61 0.35
C LYS A 190 -5.79 -18.70 1.20
N ARG A 191 -5.66 -19.77 1.99
CA ARG A 191 -4.48 -20.03 2.80
C ARG A 191 -3.26 -20.33 1.93
N SER A 192 -2.10 -19.81 2.32
CA SER A 192 -0.81 -20.13 1.70
C SER A 192 0.27 -20.24 2.76
N GLU A 193 1.27 -21.06 2.48
CA GLU A 193 2.44 -21.17 3.33
C GLU A 193 3.30 -19.90 3.25
N PHE A 194 4.02 -19.63 4.33
CA PHE A 194 5.00 -18.56 4.36
C PHE A 194 6.26 -19.00 3.60
N ILE A 195 6.38 -18.56 2.34
CA ILE A 195 7.59 -18.75 1.55
C ILE A 195 8.58 -17.64 1.91
N ARG A 196 9.75 -18.01 2.45
CA ARG A 196 10.79 -17.05 2.84
C ARG A 196 11.34 -16.34 1.62
N THR A 197 11.51 -15.03 1.73
CA THR A 197 12.23 -14.23 0.73
C THR A 197 13.72 -14.52 0.86
N PRO A 198 14.42 -14.96 -0.20
CA PRO A 198 15.87 -15.07 -0.19
C PRO A 198 16.47 -13.69 0.08
N LYS A 199 17.43 -13.64 1.00
CA LYS A 199 18.20 -12.44 1.34
C LYS A 199 19.57 -12.55 0.72
#